data_AF-A0A060Z320-F1
#
_entry.id   AF-A0A060Z320-F1
#
_cell.length_a   1.000
_cell.length_b   1.000
_cell.length_c   1.000
_cell.angle_alpha   90.00
_cell.angle_beta   90.00
_cell.angle_gamma   90.00
#
_symmetry.space_group_name_H-M   'P 1'
#
loop_
_entity.id
_entity.type
_entity.pdbx_description
1 polymer ?
#
loop_
_entity_poly.entity_id
_entity_poly.type
_entity_poly.pdbx_seq_one_letter_code
_entity_poly.pdbx_strand_id
1 'polypeptide(L)' 'MPKEQLIANMQTVVEDVCSHRPASFGHFVERAIVSSQSSEALLFKSEELVLKTPTNKDA' A
#
# COMPACT_ATOMS: atom_id res chain seq x y z
N MET A 1 13.36 14.82 1.50
CA MET A 1 11.92 14.62 1.30
C MET A 1 11.27 14.50 2.66
N PRO A 2 10.25 15.32 3.00
CA PRO A 2 9.51 15.19 4.26
C PRO A 2 8.82 13.82 4.37
N LYS A 3 8.61 13.36 5.60
CA LYS A 3 7.96 12.08 5.89
C LYS A 3 6.56 11.99 5.26
N GLU A 4 5.81 13.09 5.32
CA GLU A 4 4.45 13.19 4.81
C GLU A 4 4.41 12.99 3.29
N GLN A 5 5.40 13.53 2.57
CA GLN A 5 5.53 13.34 1.13
C GLN A 5 5.96 11.90 0.78
N LEU A 6 6.81 11.28 1.59
CA LEU A 6 7.18 9.87 1.40
C LEU A 6 5.94 8.97 1.52
N ILE A 7 5.13 9.18 2.57
CA ILE A 7 3.91 8.40 2.79
C ILE A 7 2.94 8.62 1.61
N ALA A 8 2.68 9.86 1.20
CA ALA A 8 1.80 10.16 0.07
C ALA A 8 2.26 9.46 -1.22
N ASN A 9 3.55 9.50 -1.54
CA ASN A 9 4.11 8.82 -2.70
C ASN A 9 3.89 7.30 -2.63
N MET A 10 4.10 6.70 -1.46
CA MET A 10 3.88 5.25 -1.27
C MET A 10 2.40 4.89 -1.46
N GLN A 11 1.47 5.71 -0.96
CA GLN A 11 0.03 5.51 -1.17
C GLN A 11 -0.32 5.55 -2.65
N THR A 12 0.15 6.57 -3.38
CA THR A 12 -0.11 6.71 -4.82
C THR A 12 0.38 5.49 -5.61
N VAL A 13 1.58 4.97 -5.29
CA VAL A 13 2.11 3.78 -5.96
C VAL A 13 1.27 2.53 -5.67
N VAL A 14 0.86 2.33 -4.41
CA VAL A 14 0.03 1.17 -4.04
C VAL A 14 -1.36 1.25 -4.68
N GLU A 15 -1.98 2.43 -4.71
CA GLU A 15 -3.27 2.66 -5.37
C GLU A 15 -3.20 2.42 -6.88
N ASP A 16 -2.16 2.94 -7.54
CA ASP A 16 -1.94 2.75 -8.97
C ASP A 16 -1.77 1.27 -9.30
N VAL A 17 -0.92 0.56 -8.56
CA VAL A 17 -0.72 -0.89 -8.69
C VAL A 17 -2.08 -1.61 -8.54
N CYS A 18 -2.83 -1.35 -7.47
CA CYS A 18 -4.15 -1.95 -7.24
C CYS A 18 -5.18 -1.63 -8.35
N SER A 19 -5.07 -0.51 -9.06
CA SER A 19 -5.99 -0.15 -10.15
C SER A 19 -5.85 -1.03 -11.40
N HIS A 20 -4.69 -1.67 -11.59
CA HIS A 20 -4.39 -2.45 -12.80
C HIS A 20 -5.00 -3.86 -12.78
N ARG A 21 -5.44 -4.39 -11.63
CA ARG A 21 -6.01 -5.74 -11.53
C ARG A 21 -7.40 -5.73 -10.88
N PRO A 22 -8.40 -6.37 -11.50
CA PRO A 22 -9.72 -6.49 -10.88
C PRO A 22 -9.66 -7.23 -9.53
N ALA A 23 -10.32 -6.68 -8.52
CA ALA A 23 -10.41 -7.25 -7.16
C ALA A 23 -10.98 -8.68 -7.11
N SER A 24 -11.56 -9.17 -8.21
CA SER A 24 -12.08 -10.53 -8.35
C SER A 24 -11.01 -11.63 -8.35
N PHE A 25 -9.73 -11.27 -8.51
CA PHE A 25 -8.61 -12.23 -8.55
C PHE A 25 -7.85 -12.40 -7.23
N GLY A 26 -8.41 -11.91 -6.11
CA GLY A 26 -7.81 -12.00 -4.77
C GLY A 26 -6.88 -10.84 -4.43
N HIS A 27 -6.14 -10.96 -3.32
CA HIS A 27 -5.20 -9.93 -2.85
C HIS A 27 -4.12 -9.69 -3.90
N PHE A 28 -4.10 -8.48 -4.48
CA PHE A 28 -3.13 -8.16 -5.54
C PHE A 28 -1.73 -7.91 -4.98
N VAL A 29 -1.63 -7.22 -3.85
CA VAL A 29 -0.38 -7.00 -3.13
C VAL A 29 -0.32 -7.99 -1.98
N GLU A 30 0.60 -8.96 -2.07
CA GLU A 30 0.81 -9.94 -1.00
C GLU A 30 1.80 -9.45 0.07
N ARG A 31 2.80 -8.67 -0.35
CA ARG A 31 3.87 -8.14 0.51
C ARG A 31 4.33 -6.79 -0.02
N ALA A 32 4.59 -5.85 0.89
CA ALA A 32 5.16 -4.57 0.56
C ALA A 32 6.40 -4.30 1.41
N ILE A 33 7.50 -3.98 0.75
CA ILE A 33 8.82 -3.85 1.36
C ILE A 33 9.41 -2.50 0.94
N VAL A 34 9.98 -1.77 1.89
CA VAL A 34 10.70 -0.53 1.62
C VAL A 34 12.14 -0.65 2.11
N SER A 35 13.10 -0.25 1.29
CA SER A 35 14.51 -0.18 1.67
C SER A 35 15.15 1.06 1.03
N SER A 36 16.22 1.54 1.66
CA SER A 36 17.18 2.43 1.00
C SER A 36 18.33 1.60 0.42
N GLN A 37 19.18 2.22 -0.40
CA GLN A 37 20.23 1.52 -1.16
C GLN A 37 21.15 0.63 -0.31
N SER A 38 21.42 1.01 0.94
CA SER A 38 22.36 0.31 1.83
C SER A 38 21.72 -0.20 3.13
N SER A 39 20.39 -0.17 3.25
CA SER A 39 19.68 -0.56 4.47
C SER A 39 18.98 -1.90 4.31
N GLU A 40 18.74 -2.56 5.44
CA GLU A 40 17.86 -3.72 5.50
C GLU A 40 16.43 -3.33 5.11
N ALA A 41 15.73 -4.29 4.52
CA ALA A 41 14.39 -4.05 4.02
C ALA A 41 13.36 -4.11 5.16
N LEU A 42 12.47 -3.12 5.21
CA LEU A 42 11.37 -3.08 6.15
C LEU A 42 10.11 -3.60 5.47
N LEU A 43 9.54 -4.68 6.04
CA LEU A 43 8.23 -5.16 5.68
C LEU A 43 7.17 -4.24 6.31
N PHE A 44 6.25 -3.74 5.51
CA PHE A 44 5.12 -2.94 5.98
C PHE A 44 3.80 -3.47 5.44
N LYS A 45 2.70 -3.12 6.12
CA LYS A 45 1.35 -3.52 5.74
C LYS A 45 0.83 -2.57 4.66
N SER A 46 0.67 -3.08 3.45
CA SER A 46 0.16 -2.29 2.33
C SER A 46 -1.27 -1.79 2.55
N GLU A 47 -2.03 -2.52 3.37
CA GLU A 47 -3.41 -2.22 3.74
C GLU A 47 -3.53 -0.96 4.60
N GLU A 48 -2.44 -0.54 5.26
CA GLU A 48 -2.40 0.71 6.03
C GLU A 48 -2.19 1.93 5.13
N LEU A 49 -1.72 1.74 3.89
CA LEU A 49 -1.50 2.80 2.93
C LEU A 49 -2.70 3.04 2.02
N VAL A 50 -3.40 1.98 1.63
CA VAL A 50 -4.71 2.09 0.96
C VAL A 50 -5.66 2.71 1.98
N LEU A 51 -6.16 3.92 1.73
CA LEU A 51 -7.19 4.54 2.56
C LEU A 51 -8.28 3.50 2.85
N LYS A 52 -8.56 3.24 4.13
CA LYS A 52 -9.65 2.35 4.53
C LYS A 52 -10.90 2.77 3.79
N THR A 53 -11.28 2.04 2.75
CA THR A 53 -12.67 2.05 2.28
C THR A 53 -13.50 1.77 3.53
N PRO A 54 -14.57 2.54 3.81
CA PRO A 54 -15.40 2.28 4.97
C PRO A 54 -15.94 0.86 4.82
N THR A 55 -15.32 -0.10 5.49
CA THR A 55 -15.92 -1.39 5.76
C THR A 55 -17.12 -1.05 6.62
N ASN A 56 -18.28 -0.96 5.99
CA ASN A 56 -19.56 -0.95 6.65
C ASN A 56 -19.66 -2.29 7.41
N LYS A 57 -19.13 -2.30 8.64
CA LYS A 57 -19.39 -3.34 9.63
C LYS A 57 -20.77 -3.03 10.20
N ASP A 58 -21.82 -3.27 9.42
CA ASP A 58 -23.21 -3.36 9.89
C ASP A 58 -24.06 -3.92 8.74
N ALA A 59 -24.14 -5.26 8.64
CA ALA A 59 -25.27 -6.04 8.09
C ALA A 59 -25.00 -7.54 8.28
#